data_AF-A0A382DLW9-F1
#
_entry.id   AF-A0A382DLW9-F1
#
_cell.length_a   1.000
_cell.length_b   1.000
_cell.length_c   1.000
_cell.angle_alpha   90.00
_cell.angle_beta   90.00
_cell.angle_gamma   90.00
#
_symmetry.space_group_name_H-M   'P 1'
#
loop_
_entity.id
_entity.type
_entity.pdbx_description
1 polymer ?
#
loop_
_entity_poly.entity_id
_entity_poly.type
_entity_poly.pdbx_seq_one_letter_code
_entity_poly.pdbx_strand_id
1 'polypeptide(L)'
;METFNLSFLDVVCCGFGAVILLLVITKIYEPVTIQKSQEELQKLIVTLEQELNLIRGESTVLNQTLTEVREQLSENDEQKNRLTGDLSELQGEFTASKALADEKTAEMNGLLSAKQSMTEIMRRLLKDYRPEDETTVGGIPVDSEYIIFVIDTSGSMYQGPWNLVIQKITETLAVYPRVKGIQVLNDEGEYMFSSY
;
A
#
# COMPACT_ATOMS: atom_id res chain seq x y z
N MET A 1 53.68 -101.98 56.37
CA MET A 1 53.99 -101.16 55.18
C MET A 1 52.77 -100.93 54.27
N GLU A 2 51.58 -101.46 54.56
CA GLU A 2 50.40 -101.33 53.67
C GLU A 2 49.48 -100.12 53.96
N THR A 3 49.50 -99.57 55.18
CA THR A 3 48.62 -98.45 55.59
C THR A 3 48.94 -97.12 54.91
N PHE A 4 50.21 -96.87 54.56
CA PHE A 4 50.62 -95.64 53.85
C PHE A 4 50.07 -95.55 52.42
N ASN A 5 49.80 -96.69 51.78
CA ASN A 5 49.30 -96.74 50.40
C ASN A 5 47.79 -96.45 50.33
N LEU A 6 47.04 -96.84 51.36
CA LEU A 6 45.59 -96.60 51.44
C LEU A 6 45.27 -95.12 51.74
N SER A 7 46.01 -94.50 52.66
CA SER A 7 45.85 -93.08 52.99
C SER A 7 46.26 -92.14 51.85
N PHE A 8 47.29 -92.52 51.09
CA PHE A 8 47.74 -91.75 49.93
C PHE A 8 46.73 -91.80 48.77
N LEU A 9 46.16 -92.98 48.50
CA LEU A 9 45.13 -93.14 47.47
C LEU A 9 43.88 -92.31 47.80
N ASP A 10 43.48 -92.24 49.07
CA ASP A 10 42.30 -91.48 49.50
C ASP A 10 42.49 -89.95 49.34
N VAL A 11 43.67 -89.44 49.67
CA VAL A 11 44.03 -88.02 49.47
C VAL A 11 44.11 -87.66 47.98
N VAL A 12 44.69 -88.53 47.15
CA VAL A 12 44.75 -88.31 45.69
C VAL A 12 43.37 -88.41 45.06
N CYS A 13 42.52 -89.35 45.51
CA CYS A 13 41.16 -89.49 45.01
C CYS A 13 40.29 -88.28 45.36
N CYS A 14 40.42 -87.75 46.59
CA CYS A 14 39.73 -86.53 47.02
C CYS A 14 40.22 -85.29 46.25
N GLY A 15 41.54 -85.14 46.08
CA GLY A 15 42.12 -84.05 45.30
C GLY A 15 41.71 -84.08 43.82
N PHE A 16 41.73 -85.26 43.21
CA PHE A 16 41.31 -85.43 41.81
C PHE A 16 39.80 -85.21 41.65
N GLY A 17 38.99 -85.68 42.60
CA GLY A 17 37.56 -85.41 42.65
C GLY A 17 37.26 -83.91 42.71
N ALA A 18 37.98 -83.15 43.56
CA ALA A 18 37.82 -81.70 43.64
C ALA A 18 38.18 -80.98 42.34
N VAL A 19 39.25 -81.41 41.66
CA VAL A 19 39.67 -80.85 40.36
C VAL A 19 38.65 -81.15 39.26
N ILE A 20 38.15 -82.39 39.17
CA ILE A 20 37.09 -82.77 38.23
C ILE A 20 35.83 -81.93 38.48
N LEU A 21 35.45 -81.75 39.74
CA LEU A 21 34.25 -81.01 40.11
C LEU A 21 34.37 -79.52 39.78
N LEU A 22 35.54 -78.92 40.01
CA LEU A 22 35.86 -77.55 39.56
C LEU A 22 35.79 -77.41 38.03
N LEU A 23 36.30 -78.39 37.29
CA LEU A 23 36.32 -78.36 35.83
C LEU A 23 34.92 -78.53 35.24
N VAL A 24 34.07 -79.36 35.84
CA VAL A 24 32.67 -79.52 35.46
C VAL A 24 31.87 -78.25 35.75
N ILE A 25 32.05 -77.64 36.92
CA ILE A 25 31.33 -76.40 37.27
C ILE A 25 31.73 -75.25 36.33
N THR A 26 33.03 -75.07 36.06
CA THR A 26 33.50 -73.99 35.16
C THR A 26 33.01 -74.17 33.73
N LYS A 27 33.06 -75.40 33.20
CA LYS A 27 32.61 -75.71 31.83
C LYS A 27 31.10 -75.54 31.61
N ILE A 28 30.28 -75.64 32.66
CA ILE A 28 28.82 -75.49 32.55
C ILE A 28 28.38 -74.05 32.81
N TYR A 29 29.04 -73.31 33.72
CA TYR A 29 28.64 -71.94 34.06
C TYR A 29 29.08 -70.89 33.04
N GLU A 30 30.29 -71.00 32.45
CA GLU A 30 30.78 -70.08 31.42
C GLU A 30 29.86 -69.95 30.19
N PRO A 31 29.36 -71.05 29.57
CA PRO A 31 28.52 -70.91 28.38
C PRO A 31 27.18 -70.23 28.70
N VAL A 32 26.61 -70.44 29.90
CA VAL A 32 25.32 -69.84 30.29
C VAL A 32 25.43 -68.33 30.50
N THR A 33 26.53 -67.83 31.06
CA THR A 33 26.74 -66.38 31.24
C THR A 33 27.01 -65.67 29.92
N ILE A 34 27.77 -66.31 29.01
CA ILE A 34 28.03 -65.77 27.66
C ILE A 34 26.75 -65.74 26.83
N GLN A 35 25.90 -66.77 26.90
CA GLN A 35 24.63 -66.81 26.17
C GLN A 35 23.70 -65.66 26.60
N LYS A 36 23.58 -65.43 27.91
CA LYS A 36 22.76 -64.34 28.46
C LYS A 36 23.30 -62.96 28.07
N SER A 37 24.61 -62.75 28.11
CA SER A 37 25.20 -61.47 27.71
C SER A 37 25.02 -61.20 26.21
N GLN A 38 25.10 -62.23 25.37
CA GLN A 38 24.79 -62.12 23.94
C GLN A 38 23.33 -61.75 23.69
N GLU A 39 22.39 -62.38 24.39
CA GLU A 39 20.95 -62.04 24.29
C GLU A 39 20.67 -60.60 24.73
N GLU A 40 21.30 -60.13 25.81
CA GLU A 40 21.19 -58.74 26.29
C GLU A 40 21.77 -57.74 25.29
N LEU A 41 22.95 -58.03 24.71
CA LEU A 41 23.54 -57.22 23.65
C LEU A 41 22.64 -57.17 22.42
N GLN A 42 22.07 -58.32 22.01
CA GLN A 42 21.18 -58.38 20.86
C GLN A 42 19.93 -57.51 21.07
N LYS A 43 19.34 -57.56 22.28
CA LYS A 43 18.22 -56.70 22.66
C LYS A 43 18.61 -55.23 22.61
N LEU A 44 19.78 -54.87 23.14
CA LEU A 44 20.27 -53.49 23.11
C LEU A 44 20.46 -52.99 21.68
N ILE A 45 21.03 -53.81 20.78
CA ILE A 45 21.19 -53.46 19.36
C ILE A 45 19.83 -53.18 18.72
N VAL A 46 18.83 -54.03 18.96
CA VAL A 46 17.48 -53.83 18.41
C VAL A 46 16.86 -52.53 18.94
N THR A 47 17.00 -52.23 20.23
CA THR A 47 16.51 -50.97 20.81
C THR A 47 17.20 -49.76 20.17
N LEU A 48 18.53 -49.80 20.03
CA LEU A 48 19.30 -48.71 19.42
C LEU A 48 18.94 -48.52 17.94
N GLU A 49 18.69 -49.60 17.20
CA GLU A 49 18.21 -49.52 15.81
C GLU A 49 16.83 -48.88 15.72
N GLN A 50 15.92 -49.20 16.65
CA GLN A 50 14.60 -48.58 16.73
C GLN A 50 14.70 -47.07 17.03
N GLU A 51 15.48 -46.68 18.04
CA GLU A 51 15.71 -45.27 18.39
C GLU A 51 16.33 -44.51 17.23
N LEU A 52 17.32 -45.10 16.56
CA LEU A 52 17.99 -44.48 15.42
C LEU A 52 17.05 -44.28 14.22
N ASN A 53 16.15 -45.23 13.97
CA ASN A 53 15.11 -45.07 12.95
C ASN A 53 14.10 -43.98 13.33
N LEU A 54 13.75 -43.87 14.61
CA LEU A 54 12.82 -42.87 15.12
C LEU A 54 13.43 -41.45 14.97
N ILE A 55 14.68 -41.27 15.41
CA ILE A 55 15.44 -40.01 15.24
C ILE A 55 15.59 -39.65 13.76
N ARG A 56 15.85 -40.62 12.88
CA ARG A 56 15.91 -40.37 11.43
C ARG A 56 14.56 -39.91 10.87
N GLY A 57 13.47 -40.51 11.32
CA GLY A 57 12.12 -40.09 10.97
C GLY A 57 11.84 -38.65 11.40
N GLU A 58 12.09 -38.33 12.67
CA GLU A 58 11.94 -36.97 13.22
C GLU A 58 12.81 -35.95 12.48
N SER A 59 14.07 -36.29 12.19
CA SER A 59 14.98 -35.42 11.43
C SER A 59 14.49 -35.17 10.00
N THR A 60 13.87 -36.17 9.37
CA THR A 60 13.29 -36.02 8.02
C THR A 60 12.11 -35.05 8.03
N VAL A 61 11.19 -35.23 8.98
CA VAL A 61 10.04 -34.33 9.17
C VAL A 61 10.52 -32.91 9.47
N LEU A 62 11.48 -32.76 10.40
CA LEU A 62 12.02 -31.46 10.77
C LEU A 62 12.69 -30.75 9.58
N ASN A 63 13.45 -31.46 8.76
CA ASN A 63 14.07 -30.89 7.56
C ASN A 63 13.01 -30.43 6.53
N GLN A 64 11.92 -31.18 6.41
CA GLN A 64 10.80 -30.80 5.54
C GLN A 64 10.11 -29.53 6.05
N THR A 65 9.74 -29.48 7.33
CA THR A 65 9.17 -28.28 7.96
C THR A 65 10.10 -27.08 7.85
N LEU A 66 11.40 -27.28 8.04
CA LEU A 66 12.40 -26.21 7.93
C LEU A 66 12.50 -25.67 6.50
N THR A 67 12.32 -26.53 5.49
CA THR A 67 12.26 -26.13 4.08
C THR A 67 11.00 -25.31 3.80
N GLU A 68 9.83 -25.77 4.26
CA GLU A 68 8.55 -25.05 4.12
C GLU A 68 8.60 -23.66 4.79
N VAL A 69 9.14 -23.57 6.01
CA VAL A 69 9.30 -22.29 6.71
C VAL A 69 10.26 -21.34 5.97
N ARG A 70 11.33 -21.87 5.37
CA ARG A 70 12.24 -21.05 4.55
C ARG A 70 11.58 -20.51 3.29
N GLU A 71 10.76 -21.31 2.63
CA GLU A 71 10.00 -20.90 1.45
C GLU A 71 8.99 -19.80 1.83
N GLN A 72 8.21 -20.01 2.89
CA GLN A 72 7.30 -18.99 3.42
C GLN A 72 8.01 -17.70 3.82
N LEU A 73 9.21 -17.79 4.41
CA LEU A 73 9.99 -16.61 4.75
C LEU A 73 10.42 -15.84 3.49
N SER A 74 10.88 -16.56 2.46
CA SER A 74 11.26 -15.96 1.17
C SER A 74 10.08 -15.26 0.51
N GLU A 75 8.90 -15.87 0.50
CA GLU A 75 7.68 -15.27 -0.05
C GLU A 75 7.27 -14.00 0.71
N ASN A 76 7.32 -14.05 2.04
CA ASN A 76 7.00 -12.89 2.89
C ASN A 76 8.00 -11.74 2.70
N ASP A 77 9.29 -12.05 2.54
CA ASP A 77 10.31 -11.03 2.25
C ASP A 77 10.10 -10.39 0.87
N GLU A 78 9.69 -11.16 -0.14
CA GLU A 78 9.32 -10.60 -1.44
C GLU A 78 8.11 -9.67 -1.32
N GLN A 79 7.05 -10.10 -0.61
CA GLN A 79 5.86 -9.29 -0.38
C GLN A 79 6.19 -7.99 0.36
N LYS A 80 7.01 -8.07 1.41
CA LYS A 80 7.47 -6.90 2.18
C LYS A 80 8.23 -5.92 1.28
N ASN A 81 9.11 -6.41 0.42
CA ASN A 81 9.87 -5.56 -0.50
C ASN A 81 8.96 -4.86 -1.50
N ARG A 82 7.95 -5.55 -2.05
CA ARG A 82 6.93 -4.94 -2.92
C ARG A 82 6.15 -3.85 -2.19
N LEU A 83 5.60 -4.14 -1.01
CA LEU A 83 4.85 -3.17 -0.21
C LEU A 83 5.69 -1.95 0.19
N THR A 84 6.99 -2.14 0.44
CA THR A 84 7.91 -1.03 0.73
C THR A 84 8.11 -0.14 -0.51
N GLY A 85 8.20 -0.74 -1.69
CA GLY A 85 8.23 -0.03 -2.97
C GLY A 85 6.96 0.80 -3.19
N ASP A 86 5.80 0.16 -3.08
CA ASP A 86 4.49 0.81 -3.26
C ASP A 86 4.30 1.98 -2.29
N LEU A 87 4.73 1.82 -1.03
CA LEU A 87 4.66 2.87 -0.02
C LEU A 87 5.58 4.06 -0.36
N SER A 88 6.77 3.80 -0.91
CA SER A 88 7.68 4.85 -1.37
C SER A 88 7.09 5.61 -2.57
N GLU A 89 6.44 4.91 -3.49
CA GLU A 89 5.76 5.51 -4.65
C GLU A 89 4.60 6.41 -4.19
N LEU A 90 3.70 5.89 -3.35
CA LEU A 90 2.59 6.65 -2.79
C LEU A 90 3.03 7.88 -1.99
N GLN A 91 4.14 7.78 -1.25
CA GLN A 91 4.72 8.94 -0.55
C GLN A 91 5.24 10.00 -1.52
N GLY A 92 5.85 9.57 -2.64
CA GLY A 92 6.27 10.44 -3.73
C GLY A 92 5.09 11.18 -4.37
N GLU A 93 4.05 10.44 -4.74
CA GLU A 93 2.81 10.99 -5.31
C GLU A 93 2.13 11.96 -4.35
N PHE A 94 2.01 11.60 -3.07
CA PHE A 94 1.41 12.46 -2.06
C PHE A 94 2.18 13.77 -1.91
N THR A 95 3.51 13.71 -1.89
CA THR A 95 4.37 14.89 -1.77
C THR A 95 4.24 15.79 -3.00
N ALA A 96 4.21 15.21 -4.21
CA ALA A 96 3.99 15.94 -5.45
C ALA A 96 2.61 16.59 -5.49
N SER A 97 1.55 15.86 -5.12
CA SER A 97 0.19 16.38 -5.05
C SER A 97 0.07 17.52 -4.04
N LYS A 98 0.76 17.43 -2.90
CA LYS A 98 0.78 18.49 -1.89
C LYS A 98 1.48 19.74 -2.43
N ALA A 99 2.63 19.59 -3.09
CA ALA A 99 3.35 20.71 -3.70
C ALA A 99 2.50 21.45 -4.75
N LEU A 100 1.77 20.70 -5.60
CA LEU A 100 0.84 21.29 -6.57
C LEU A 100 -0.33 22.02 -5.90
N ALA A 101 -0.86 21.49 -4.80
CA ALA A 101 -1.92 22.15 -4.03
C ALA A 101 -1.43 23.45 -3.39
N ASP A 102 -0.21 23.46 -2.87
CA ASP A 102 0.42 24.65 -2.28
C ASP A 102 0.67 25.73 -3.35
N GLU A 103 1.16 25.34 -4.55
CA GLU A 103 1.36 26.25 -5.69
C GLU A 103 0.03 26.88 -6.14
N LYS A 104 -1.01 26.06 -6.34
CA LYS A 104 -2.35 26.53 -6.72
C LYS A 104 -2.96 27.48 -5.68
N THR A 105 -2.68 27.23 -4.40
CA THR A 105 -3.11 28.12 -3.31
C THR A 105 -2.38 29.46 -3.39
N ALA A 106 -1.08 29.46 -3.69
CA ALA A 106 -0.29 30.68 -3.89
C ALA A 106 -0.81 31.49 -5.09
N GLU A 107 -1.09 30.83 -6.21
CA GLU A 107 -1.66 31.46 -7.40
C GLU A 107 -3.02 32.10 -7.10
N MET A 108 -3.91 31.37 -6.41
CA MET A 108 -5.22 31.89 -6.03
C MET A 108 -5.13 33.12 -5.12
N ASN A 109 -4.18 33.13 -4.19
CA ASN A 109 -3.91 34.31 -3.35
C ASN A 109 -3.43 35.51 -4.19
N GLY A 110 -2.54 35.28 -5.17
CA GLY A 110 -2.08 36.30 -6.10
C GLY A 110 -3.22 36.91 -6.94
N LEU A 111 -4.09 36.06 -7.47
CA LEU A 111 -5.29 36.49 -8.21
C LEU A 111 -6.24 37.30 -7.32
N LEU A 112 -6.43 36.88 -6.07
CA LEU A 112 -7.26 37.61 -5.10
C LEU A 112 -6.71 39.02 -4.84
N SER A 113 -5.39 39.15 -4.66
CA SER A 113 -4.73 40.45 -4.49
C SER A 113 -4.84 41.33 -5.74
N ALA A 114 -4.69 40.76 -6.94
CA ALA A 114 -4.86 41.49 -8.20
C ALA A 114 -6.30 41.99 -8.38
N LYS A 115 -7.30 41.16 -8.03
CA LYS A 115 -8.71 41.58 -8.04
C LYS A 115 -8.96 42.73 -7.09
N GLN A 116 -8.40 42.68 -5.88
CA GLN A 116 -8.54 43.75 -4.88
C GLN A 116 -7.92 45.06 -5.36
N SER A 117 -6.72 45.02 -5.94
CA SER A 117 -6.06 46.23 -6.47
C SER A 117 -6.83 46.82 -7.65
N MET A 118 -7.32 45.98 -8.56
CA MET A 118 -8.15 46.43 -9.69
C MET A 118 -9.46 47.05 -9.22
N THR A 119 -10.10 46.49 -8.18
CA THR A 119 -11.30 47.06 -7.57
C THR A 119 -11.02 48.43 -6.95
N GLU A 120 -9.87 48.60 -6.29
CA GLU A 120 -9.46 49.88 -5.72
C GLU A 120 -9.22 50.94 -6.80
N ILE A 121 -8.51 50.57 -7.87
CA ILE A 121 -8.26 51.44 -9.03
C ILE A 121 -9.60 51.85 -9.67
N MET A 122 -10.50 50.90 -9.90
CA MET A 122 -11.82 51.17 -10.47
C MET A 122 -12.63 52.13 -9.60
N ARG A 123 -12.64 51.94 -8.29
CA ARG A 123 -13.32 52.84 -7.34
C ARG A 123 -12.73 54.26 -7.40
N ARG A 124 -11.41 54.38 -7.53
CA ARG A 124 -10.73 55.67 -7.67
C ARG A 124 -11.08 56.35 -9.00
N LEU A 125 -11.08 55.62 -10.12
CA LEU A 125 -11.45 56.15 -11.43
C LEU A 125 -12.91 56.61 -11.46
N LEU A 126 -13.83 55.82 -10.91
CA LEU A 126 -15.26 56.17 -10.82
C LEU A 126 -15.53 57.37 -9.91
N LYS A 127 -14.67 57.63 -8.91
CA LYS A 127 -14.84 58.79 -8.01
C LYS A 127 -14.75 60.12 -8.77
N ASP A 128 -13.92 60.18 -9.79
CA ASP A 128 -13.71 61.36 -10.62
C ASP A 128 -14.60 61.35 -11.88
N TYR A 129 -15.39 60.29 -12.08
CA TYR A 129 -16.37 60.19 -13.16
C TYR A 129 -17.63 61.02 -12.81
N ARG A 130 -17.84 62.11 -13.53
CA ARG A 130 -19.10 62.86 -13.54
C ARG A 130 -19.78 62.64 -14.88
N PRO A 131 -20.92 61.92 -14.94
CA PRO A 131 -21.74 61.95 -16.14
C PRO A 131 -22.29 63.37 -16.33
N GLU A 132 -22.28 63.90 -17.56
CA GLU A 132 -22.94 65.16 -17.88
C GLU A 132 -24.46 64.93 -17.84
N ASP A 133 -25.12 65.46 -16.80
CA ASP A 133 -26.50 65.11 -16.42
C ASP A 133 -27.62 65.70 -17.29
N GLU A 134 -27.35 66.43 -18.37
CA GLU A 134 -28.41 67.18 -19.07
C GLU A 134 -28.95 66.54 -20.36
N THR A 135 -28.45 65.37 -20.77
CA THR A 135 -28.93 64.75 -22.01
C THR A 135 -29.19 63.24 -21.92
N THR A 136 -29.57 62.72 -20.75
CA THR A 136 -29.77 61.26 -20.62
C THR A 136 -31.23 60.87 -20.89
N VAL A 137 -31.51 60.06 -21.92
CA VAL A 137 -32.85 59.48 -22.18
C VAL A 137 -32.84 57.98 -21.82
N GLY A 138 -33.32 57.61 -20.63
CA GLY A 138 -33.36 56.19 -20.22
C GLY A 138 -32.05 55.63 -19.68
N GLY A 139 -31.15 56.48 -19.18
CA GLY A 139 -29.91 56.08 -18.50
C GLY A 139 -28.64 56.04 -19.37
N ILE A 140 -28.76 56.24 -20.68
CA ILE A 140 -27.63 56.34 -21.62
C ILE A 140 -27.50 57.81 -22.09
N PRO A 141 -26.28 58.42 -22.01
CA PRO A 141 -26.04 59.78 -22.51
C PRO A 141 -26.38 59.93 -23.99
N VAL A 142 -27.07 61.01 -24.39
CA VAL A 142 -27.48 61.27 -25.80
C VAL A 142 -26.30 61.54 -26.75
N ASP A 143 -25.11 61.78 -26.23
CA ASP A 143 -23.86 61.92 -26.98
C ASP A 143 -23.06 60.60 -27.11
N SER A 144 -23.59 59.47 -26.65
CA SER A 144 -22.91 58.17 -26.74
C SER A 144 -22.70 57.74 -28.20
N GLU A 145 -21.48 57.89 -28.71
CA GLU A 145 -21.13 57.47 -30.07
C GLU A 145 -21.05 55.93 -30.21
N TYR A 146 -20.80 55.21 -29.12
CA TYR A 146 -20.67 53.76 -29.09
C TYR A 146 -21.59 53.18 -28.00
N ILE A 147 -22.40 52.19 -28.36
CA ILE A 147 -23.34 51.53 -27.44
C ILE A 147 -22.98 50.05 -27.34
N ILE A 148 -22.88 49.55 -26.11
CA ILE A 148 -22.59 48.14 -25.82
C ILE A 148 -23.80 47.53 -25.10
N PHE A 149 -24.38 46.49 -25.69
CA PHE A 149 -25.43 45.69 -25.07
C PHE A 149 -24.83 44.42 -24.48
N VAL A 150 -25.08 44.16 -23.19
CA VAL A 150 -24.74 42.89 -22.54
C VAL A 150 -26.04 42.16 -22.28
N ILE A 151 -26.23 41.02 -22.93
CA ILE A 151 -27.48 40.25 -22.92
C ILE A 151 -27.24 38.90 -22.22
N ASP A 152 -28.07 38.59 -21.23
CA ASP A 152 -28.11 37.26 -20.63
C ASP A 152 -28.63 36.23 -21.66
N THR A 153 -27.85 35.19 -21.90
CA THR A 153 -28.17 34.10 -22.84
C THR A 153 -28.50 32.77 -22.16
N SER A 154 -28.69 32.78 -20.84
CA SER A 154 -29.03 31.59 -20.07
C SER A 154 -30.33 30.93 -20.54
N GLY A 155 -30.50 29.63 -20.28
CA GLY A 155 -31.62 28.84 -20.79
C GLY A 155 -33.02 29.37 -20.43
N SER A 156 -33.14 30.19 -19.37
CA SER A 156 -34.38 30.88 -18.97
C SER A 156 -34.79 32.00 -19.93
N MET A 157 -33.85 32.56 -20.69
CA MET A 157 -34.08 33.64 -21.66
C MET A 157 -34.72 33.15 -22.97
N TYR A 158 -34.52 31.87 -23.32
CA TYR A 158 -35.04 31.26 -24.54
C TYR A 158 -36.56 30.97 -24.51
N GLN A 159 -37.17 30.89 -23.32
CA GLN A 159 -38.59 30.50 -23.19
C GLN A 159 -39.60 31.66 -23.21
N GLY A 160 -39.17 32.92 -23.38
CA GLY A 160 -40.14 34.03 -23.44
C GLY A 160 -39.62 35.45 -23.64
N PRO A 161 -38.57 35.91 -22.93
CA PRO A 161 -38.19 37.33 -22.95
C PRO A 161 -37.34 37.76 -24.14
N TRP A 162 -36.77 36.82 -24.92
CA TRP A 162 -35.88 37.16 -26.05
C TRP A 162 -36.50 38.15 -27.05
N ASN A 163 -37.76 37.93 -27.45
CA ASN A 163 -38.45 38.83 -28.37
C ASN A 163 -38.67 40.23 -27.77
N LEU A 164 -38.90 40.32 -26.46
CA LEU A 164 -39.05 41.59 -25.75
C LEU A 164 -37.71 42.33 -25.66
N VAL A 165 -36.61 41.62 -25.44
CA VAL A 165 -35.25 42.20 -25.43
C VAL A 165 -34.93 42.81 -26.79
N ILE A 166 -35.18 42.09 -27.89
CA ILE A 166 -34.97 42.60 -29.24
C ILE A 166 -35.84 43.84 -29.51
N GLN A 167 -37.11 43.82 -29.08
CA GLN A 167 -37.99 44.98 -29.22
C GLN A 167 -37.44 46.19 -28.45
N LYS A 168 -36.97 46.01 -27.21
CA LYS A 168 -36.42 47.09 -26.40
C LYS A 168 -35.12 47.65 -26.94
N ILE A 169 -34.22 46.79 -27.44
CA ILE A 169 -33.00 47.23 -28.13
C ILE A 169 -33.37 48.08 -29.36
N THR A 170 -34.37 47.66 -30.13
CA THR A 170 -34.83 48.40 -31.31
C THR A 170 -35.43 49.76 -30.94
N GLU A 171 -36.27 49.80 -29.90
CA GLU A 171 -36.85 51.04 -29.36
C GLU A 171 -35.75 51.99 -28.86
N THR A 172 -34.73 51.47 -28.16
CA THR A 172 -33.57 52.26 -27.73
C THR A 172 -32.82 52.81 -28.93
N LEU A 173 -32.43 51.98 -29.90
CA LEU A 173 -31.71 52.45 -31.10
C LEU A 173 -32.49 53.47 -31.93
N ALA A 174 -33.83 53.39 -31.95
CA ALA A 174 -34.68 54.37 -32.64
C ALA A 174 -34.67 55.75 -31.98
N VAL A 175 -34.36 55.83 -30.68
CA VAL A 175 -34.30 57.08 -29.91
C VAL A 175 -32.94 57.78 -30.07
N TYR A 176 -31.87 57.07 -30.45
CA TYR A 176 -30.52 57.62 -30.59
C TYR A 176 -30.11 57.81 -32.07
N PRO A 177 -30.19 59.05 -32.62
CA PRO A 177 -30.00 59.31 -34.05
C PRO A 177 -28.54 59.30 -34.54
N ARG A 178 -27.53 59.13 -33.66
CA ARG A 178 -26.09 59.17 -34.02
C ARG A 178 -25.26 58.12 -33.28
N VAL A 179 -25.43 56.85 -33.63
CA VAL A 179 -24.56 55.76 -33.13
C VAL A 179 -23.52 55.45 -34.21
N LYS A 180 -22.22 55.52 -33.89
CA LYS A 180 -21.10 55.16 -34.79
C LYS A 180 -20.78 53.67 -34.76
N GLY A 181 -21.08 52.98 -33.66
CA GLY A 181 -20.87 51.53 -33.53
C GLY A 181 -21.71 50.91 -32.44
N ILE A 182 -22.22 49.70 -32.68
CA ILE A 182 -22.99 48.92 -31.73
C ILE A 182 -22.27 47.60 -31.50
N GLN A 183 -22.13 47.20 -30.24
CA GLN A 183 -21.56 45.92 -29.87
C GLN A 183 -22.53 45.16 -28.97
N VAL A 184 -22.65 43.85 -29.19
CA VAL A 184 -23.51 42.99 -28.38
C VAL A 184 -22.68 41.82 -27.85
N LEU A 185 -22.66 41.68 -26.53
CA LEU A 185 -21.99 40.60 -25.82
C LEU A 185 -23.01 39.77 -25.05
N ASN A 186 -22.70 38.49 -24.86
CA ASN A 186 -23.42 37.66 -23.91
C ASN A 186 -22.90 37.85 -22.47
N ASP A 187 -23.56 37.21 -21.51
CA ASP A 187 -23.21 37.17 -20.09
C ASP A 187 -21.84 36.50 -19.79
N GLU A 188 -21.29 35.77 -20.75
CA GLU A 188 -19.96 35.16 -20.70
C GLU A 188 -18.87 36.06 -21.34
N GLY A 189 -19.25 37.23 -21.87
CA GLY A 189 -18.34 38.19 -22.49
C GLY A 189 -17.95 37.86 -23.94
N GLU A 190 -18.61 36.90 -24.57
CA GLU A 190 -18.47 36.57 -25.98
C GLU A 190 -19.32 37.49 -26.86
N TYR A 191 -18.79 37.84 -28.04
CA TYR A 191 -19.53 38.64 -29.01
C TYR A 191 -20.65 37.83 -29.64
N MET A 192 -21.90 38.25 -29.42
CA MET A 192 -23.08 37.58 -30.00
C MET A 192 -23.22 37.83 -31.50
N PHE A 193 -22.73 38.98 -31.97
CA PHE A 193 -22.69 39.33 -33.38
C PHE A 193 -21.26 39.77 -33.74
N SER A 194 -20.61 39.00 -34.62
CA SER A 194 -19.35 39.42 -35.22
C SER A 194 -19.69 40.41 -36.34
N SER A 195 -19.42 41.70 -36.08
CA SER A 195 -19.57 42.86 -36.99
C SER A 195 -20.97 43.44 -37.22
N TYR A 196 -21.08 44.76 -37.06
CA TYR A 196 -21.37 45.73 -38.12
C TYR A 196 -20.69 47.07 -37.81
#